data_AF-A0A5D3YAV4-F1
#
_entry.id   AF-A0A5D3YAV4-F1
#
_cell.length_a   1.000
_cell.length_b   1.000
_cell.length_c   1.000
_cell.angle_alpha   90.00
_cell.angle_beta   90.00
_cell.angle_gamma   90.00
#
_symmetry.space_group_name_H-M   'P 1'
#
loop_
_entity.id
_entity.type
_entity.pdbx_description
1 polymer ?
#
loop_
_entity_poly.entity_id
_entity_poly.type
_entity_poly.pdbx_seq_one_letter_code
_entity_poly.pdbx_strand_id
1 'polypeptide(L)'
;MINGMVNHNKQDDVVQGIVLLIKDKNITEVILVQKTIHTVEHNMLEGISLILVILFIFLRRIVASLVIIIVMPLSLLFAFILVDIANVSANLISLGAIDFGIIVDSAVVLVEALMVKMIIEMPQETSLMHMRQSMLMTAGEMARPILFSKVFIILAMIPIFTFERDLIESH
;
A
#
# COMPACT_ATOMS: atom_id res chain seq x y z
N MET A 1 27.07 -57.12 -36.73
CA MET A 1 26.40 -57.58 -35.49
C MET A 1 27.15 -57.04 -34.29
N ILE A 2 26.86 -55.82 -33.82
CA ILE A 2 27.29 -55.39 -32.48
C ILE A 2 26.13 -54.60 -31.89
N ASN A 3 25.23 -55.31 -31.22
CA ASN A 3 24.18 -54.70 -30.42
C ASN A 3 24.74 -54.61 -28.99
N GLY A 4 25.23 -53.43 -28.62
CA GLY A 4 25.59 -53.14 -27.23
C GLY A 4 24.32 -53.20 -26.40
N MET A 5 24.16 -54.27 -25.62
CA MET A 5 23.10 -54.38 -24.63
C MET A 5 23.28 -53.23 -23.63
N VAL A 6 22.47 -52.18 -23.80
CA VAL A 6 22.31 -51.10 -22.83
C VAL A 6 21.86 -51.75 -21.54
N ASN A 7 22.76 -51.77 -20.56
CA ASN A 7 22.48 -52.21 -19.21
C ASN A 7 21.51 -51.21 -18.59
N HIS A 8 20.22 -51.53 -18.62
CA HIS A 8 19.16 -50.73 -18.02
C HIS A 8 19.24 -50.91 -16.50
N ASN A 9 20.11 -50.12 -15.88
CA ASN A 9 20.28 -50.12 -14.43
C ASN A 9 19.10 -49.35 -13.82
N LYS A 10 18.26 -50.07 -13.07
CA LYS A 10 17.07 -49.53 -12.39
C LYS A 10 17.38 -48.33 -11.47
N GLN A 11 18.64 -48.19 -11.03
CA GLN A 11 19.11 -47.04 -10.26
C GLN A 11 19.07 -45.73 -11.08
N ASP A 12 19.36 -45.79 -12.38
CA ASP A 12 19.45 -44.63 -13.26
C ASP A 12 18.06 -44.08 -13.60
N ASP A 13 17.06 -44.97 -13.73
CA ASP A 13 15.66 -44.59 -13.96
C ASP A 13 15.07 -43.83 -12.76
N VAL A 14 15.43 -44.23 -11.53
CA VAL A 14 14.99 -43.54 -10.30
C VAL A 14 15.64 -42.17 -10.19
N VAL A 15 16.93 -42.05 -10.50
CA VAL A 15 17.65 -40.78 -10.49
C VAL A 15 17.07 -39.83 -11.56
N GLN A 16 16.79 -40.31 -12.77
CA GLN A 16 16.12 -39.52 -13.81
C GLN A 16 14.71 -39.09 -13.40
N GLY A 17 13.94 -39.96 -12.74
CA GLY A 17 12.61 -39.63 -12.21
C GLY A 17 12.65 -38.52 -11.15
N ILE A 18 13.61 -38.58 -10.21
CA ILE A 18 13.80 -37.54 -9.18
C ILE A 18 14.25 -36.22 -9.83
N VAL A 19 15.17 -36.26 -10.80
CA VAL A 19 15.60 -35.06 -11.54
C VAL A 19 14.46 -34.45 -12.35
N LEU A 20 13.61 -35.27 -12.98
CA LEU A 20 12.41 -34.81 -13.69
C LEU A 20 11.41 -34.17 -12.73
N LEU A 21 11.13 -34.79 -11.57
CA LEU A 21 10.23 -34.22 -10.57
C LEU A 21 10.74 -32.90 -9.97
N ILE A 22 12.04 -32.78 -9.71
CA ILE A 22 12.65 -31.52 -9.23
C ILE A 22 12.60 -30.44 -10.32
N LYS A 23 12.86 -30.80 -11.58
CA LYS A 23 12.80 -29.88 -12.72
C LYS A 23 11.37 -29.41 -12.98
N ASP A 24 10.39 -30.31 -12.87
CA ASP A 24 8.97 -30.00 -13.04
C ASP A 24 8.43 -29.11 -11.92
N LYS A 25 8.83 -29.36 -10.67
CA LYS A 25 8.50 -28.52 -9.51
C LYS A 25 9.05 -27.09 -9.67
N ASN A 26 10.32 -26.95 -10.04
CA ASN A 26 10.96 -25.64 -10.20
C ASN A 26 10.33 -24.85 -11.37
N ILE A 27 10.07 -25.50 -12.51
CA ILE A 27 9.39 -24.84 -13.64
C ILE A 27 7.96 -24.41 -13.25
N THR A 28 7.24 -25.24 -12.50
CA THR A 28 5.88 -24.92 -12.03
C THR A 28 5.87 -23.75 -11.04
N GLU A 29 6.81 -23.70 -10.08
CA GLU A 29 6.97 -22.57 -9.15
C GLU A 29 7.30 -21.26 -9.89
N VAL A 30 8.21 -21.29 -10.86
CA VAL A 30 8.57 -20.09 -11.65
C VAL A 30 7.39 -19.59 -12.49
N ILE A 31 6.59 -20.50 -13.08
CA ILE A 31 5.37 -20.16 -13.82
C ILE A 31 4.30 -19.56 -12.90
N LEU A 32 4.11 -20.13 -11.70
CA LEU A 32 3.16 -19.63 -10.70
C LEU A 32 3.54 -18.24 -10.17
N VAL A 33 4.83 -18.01 -9.90
CA VAL A 33 5.34 -16.69 -9.50
C VAL A 33 5.14 -15.67 -10.61
N GLN A 34 5.49 -15.99 -11.87
CA GLN A 34 5.27 -15.08 -12.99
C GLN A 34 3.79 -14.74 -13.20
N LYS A 35 2.90 -15.74 -13.08
CA LYS A 35 1.45 -15.53 -13.21
C LYS A 35 0.89 -14.67 -12.07
N THR A 36 1.41 -14.86 -10.86
CA THR A 36 1.05 -14.03 -9.69
C THR A 36 1.52 -12.59 -9.88
N ILE A 37 2.76 -12.38 -10.31
CA ILE A 37 3.32 -11.04 -10.57
C ILE A 37 2.50 -10.30 -11.64
N HIS A 38 2.18 -10.95 -12.76
CA HIS A 38 1.37 -10.32 -13.82
C HIS A 38 -0.03 -9.93 -13.33
N THR A 39 -0.62 -10.74 -12.45
CA THR A 39 -1.95 -10.44 -11.87
C THR A 39 -1.85 -9.28 -10.89
N VAL A 40 -0.81 -9.23 -10.05
CA VAL A 40 -0.57 -8.13 -9.12
C VAL A 40 -0.30 -6.83 -9.88
N GLU A 41 0.49 -6.87 -10.96
CA GLU A 41 0.75 -5.70 -11.80
C GLU A 41 -0.55 -5.13 -12.39
N HIS A 42 -1.41 -5.99 -12.96
CA HIS A 42 -2.69 -5.56 -13.49
C HIS A 42 -3.59 -4.96 -12.42
N ASN A 43 -3.68 -5.62 -11.25
CA ASN A 43 -4.48 -5.14 -10.12
C ASN A 43 -3.96 -3.79 -9.59
N MET A 44 -2.65 -3.57 -9.57
CA MET A 44 -2.06 -2.28 -9.18
C MET A 44 -2.41 -1.18 -10.19
N LEU A 45 -2.35 -1.49 -11.48
CA LEU A 45 -2.68 -0.54 -12.54
C LEU A 45 -4.17 -0.16 -12.52
N GLU A 46 -5.03 -1.16 -12.30
CA GLU A 46 -6.47 -0.96 -12.13
C GLU A 46 -6.79 -0.18 -10.85
N GLY A 47 -6.09 -0.46 -9.75
CA GLY A 47 -6.18 0.28 -8.49
C GLY A 47 -5.78 1.75 -8.62
N ILE A 48 -4.66 2.04 -9.29
CA ILE A 48 -4.21 3.42 -9.57
C ILE A 48 -5.25 4.15 -10.43
N SER A 49 -5.77 3.49 -11.48
CA SER A 49 -6.82 4.04 -12.33
C SER A 49 -8.08 4.38 -11.52
N LEU A 50 -8.50 3.48 -10.63
CA LEU A 50 -9.70 3.66 -9.79
C LEU A 50 -9.53 4.81 -8.78
N ILE A 51 -8.34 4.97 -8.19
CA ILE A 51 -7.98 6.13 -7.37
C ILE A 51 -8.11 7.43 -8.18
N LEU A 52 -7.55 7.48 -9.39
CA LEU A 52 -7.65 8.67 -10.26
C LEU A 52 -9.10 9.04 -10.59
N VAL A 53 -9.96 8.05 -10.85
CA VAL A 53 -11.39 8.26 -11.15
C VAL A 53 -12.14 8.78 -9.92
N ILE A 54 -11.94 8.19 -8.75
CA ILE A 54 -12.58 8.65 -7.51
C ILE A 54 -12.14 10.08 -7.18
N LEU A 55 -10.85 10.38 -7.35
CA LEU A 55 -10.34 11.74 -7.18
C LEU A 55 -11.08 12.71 -8.10
N PHE A 56 -11.23 12.37 -9.40
CA PHE A 56 -11.93 13.17 -10.40
C PHE A 56 -13.38 13.52 -10.00
N ILE A 57 -14.10 12.57 -9.38
CA ILE A 57 -15.51 12.72 -8.97
C ILE A 57 -15.66 13.57 -7.70
N PHE A 58 -14.73 13.47 -6.75
CA PHE A 58 -14.79 14.23 -5.49
C PHE A 58 -14.38 15.72 -5.64
N LEU A 59 -13.79 16.14 -6.77
CA LEU A 59 -13.43 17.54 -7.06
C LEU A 59 -14.66 18.42 -7.36
N ARG A 60 -15.49 18.70 -6.37
CA ARG A 60 -16.45 19.81 -6.49
C ARG A 60 -15.75 21.19 -6.47
N ARG A 61 -14.44 21.25 -6.13
CA ARG A 61 -13.55 22.42 -6.25
C ARG A 61 -12.14 22.00 -6.68
N ILE A 62 -11.73 22.41 -7.88
CA ILE A 62 -10.58 21.89 -8.63
C ILE A 62 -9.24 22.07 -7.91
N VAL A 63 -9.06 23.17 -7.15
CA VAL A 63 -7.76 23.53 -6.55
C VAL A 63 -7.41 22.65 -5.35
N ALA A 64 -8.36 22.42 -4.44
CA ALA A 64 -8.08 21.66 -3.21
C ALA A 64 -7.70 20.22 -3.56
N SER A 65 -8.44 19.59 -4.48
CA SER A 65 -8.16 18.20 -4.81
C SER A 65 -7.00 18.01 -5.79
N LEU A 66 -6.55 19.04 -6.51
CA LEU A 66 -5.27 18.98 -7.23
C LEU A 66 -4.09 18.75 -6.27
N VAL A 67 -4.14 19.39 -5.10
CA VAL A 67 -3.13 19.19 -4.03
C VAL A 67 -3.21 17.76 -3.51
N ILE A 68 -4.41 17.22 -3.29
CA ILE A 68 -4.60 15.86 -2.80
C ILE A 68 -4.11 14.81 -3.81
N ILE A 69 -4.42 15.00 -5.10
CA ILE A 69 -3.95 14.15 -6.21
C ILE A 69 -2.43 14.08 -6.25
N ILE A 70 -1.72 15.15 -5.90
CA ILE A 70 -0.25 15.18 -5.90
C ILE A 70 0.31 14.61 -4.59
N VAL A 71 -0.25 15.00 -3.45
CA VAL A 71 0.26 14.65 -2.12
C VAL A 71 0.12 13.15 -1.82
N MET A 72 -0.99 12.52 -2.22
CA MET A 72 -1.25 11.10 -1.94
C MET A 72 -0.21 10.15 -2.60
N PRO A 73 0.05 10.21 -3.92
CA PRO A 73 1.10 9.41 -4.55
C PRO A 73 2.51 9.85 -4.16
N LEU A 74 2.75 11.15 -3.92
CA LEU A 74 4.06 11.63 -3.48
C LEU A 74 4.42 11.08 -2.09
N SER A 75 3.44 10.97 -1.19
CA SER A 75 3.64 10.36 0.11
C SER A 75 3.96 8.86 0.01
N LEU A 76 3.32 8.16 -0.93
CA LEU A 76 3.60 6.75 -1.21
C LEU A 76 5.02 6.57 -1.76
N LEU A 77 5.45 7.44 -2.69
CA LEU A 77 6.81 7.47 -3.21
C LEU A 77 7.84 7.72 -2.11
N PHE A 78 7.56 8.68 -1.22
CA PHE A 78 8.44 8.99 -0.09
C PHE A 78 8.55 7.82 0.89
N ALA A 79 7.44 7.13 1.16
CA ALA A 79 7.45 5.94 1.99
C ALA A 79 8.26 4.80 1.38
N PHE A 80 8.13 4.55 0.06
CA PHE A 80 8.96 3.56 -0.63
C PHE A 80 10.45 3.88 -0.52
N ILE A 81 10.83 5.15 -0.69
CA ILE A 81 12.21 5.59 -0.51
C ILE A 81 12.70 5.32 0.91
N LEU A 82 11.88 5.58 1.94
CA LEU A 82 12.25 5.31 3.33
C LEU A 82 12.44 3.82 3.61
N VAL A 83 11.57 2.96 3.09
CA VAL A 83 11.69 1.50 3.25
C VAL A 83 12.92 0.96 2.53
N ASP A 84 13.22 1.46 1.33
CA ASP A 84 14.41 1.13 0.56
C ASP A 84 15.70 1.50 1.32
N ILE A 85 15.76 2.73 1.88
CA ILE A 85 16.89 3.18 2.70
C ILE A 85 17.01 2.36 3.99
N ALA A 86 15.88 2.00 4.61
CA ALA A 86 15.85 1.22 5.86
C ALA A 86 16.26 -0.25 5.68
N ASN A 87 16.48 -0.74 4.44
CA ASN A 87 16.85 -2.13 4.13
C ASN A 87 15.90 -3.19 4.74
N VAL A 88 14.65 -2.82 5.02
CA VAL A 88 13.63 -3.75 5.49
C VAL A 88 12.98 -4.39 4.27
N SER A 89 12.78 -5.72 4.27
CA SER A 89 12.14 -6.38 3.13
C SER A 89 10.72 -5.83 2.94
N ALA A 90 10.49 -5.12 1.83
CA ALA A 90 9.17 -4.69 1.40
C ALA A 90 8.38 -5.90 0.87
N ASN A 91 8.02 -6.82 1.75
CA ASN A 91 7.06 -7.87 1.43
C ASN A 91 5.68 -7.22 1.25
N LEU A 92 4.88 -7.66 0.27
CA LEU A 92 3.56 -7.10 -0.03
C LEU A 92 2.64 -7.04 1.21
N ILE A 93 2.77 -8.00 2.12
CA ILE A 93 2.04 -8.02 3.40
C ILE A 93 2.58 -6.96 4.38
N SER A 94 3.91 -6.76 4.46
CA SER A 94 4.51 -5.69 5.26
C SER A 94 4.25 -4.30 4.68
N LEU A 95 4.14 -4.20 3.35
CA LEU A 95 3.83 -2.97 2.64
C LEU A 95 2.34 -2.60 2.77
N GLY A 96 1.45 -3.59 2.78
CA GLY A 96 0.02 -3.41 3.05
C GLY A 96 -0.31 -3.19 4.54
N ALA A 97 0.49 -3.74 5.46
CA ALA A 97 0.35 -3.54 6.90
C ALA A 97 0.80 -2.14 7.37
N ILE A 98 1.69 -1.48 6.61
CA ILE A 98 1.85 -0.03 6.68
C ILE A 98 0.63 0.55 5.98
N ASP A 99 -0.48 0.75 6.67
CA ASP A 99 -1.66 1.35 6.06
C ASP A 99 -1.38 2.81 5.67
N PHE A 100 -0.92 2.99 4.43
CA PHE A 100 -0.59 4.30 3.86
C PHE A 100 -1.82 5.20 3.76
N GLY A 101 -3.01 4.61 3.61
CA GLY A 101 -4.28 5.32 3.67
C GLY A 101 -4.46 6.00 5.02
N ILE A 102 -4.33 5.25 6.12
CA ILE A 102 -4.47 5.80 7.48
C ILE A 102 -3.40 6.86 7.82
N ILE A 103 -2.16 6.67 7.38
CA ILE A 103 -1.07 7.61 7.69
C ILE A 103 -1.27 8.94 6.96
N VAL A 104 -1.60 8.88 5.66
CA VAL A 104 -1.68 10.07 4.78
C VAL A 104 -3.02 10.80 4.92
N ASP A 105 -4.11 10.09 5.21
CA ASP A 105 -5.46 10.64 5.33
C ASP A 105 -5.53 11.81 6.33
N SER A 106 -4.95 11.67 7.52
CA SER A 106 -4.97 12.74 8.52
C SER A 106 -4.25 14.02 8.09
N ALA A 107 -3.18 13.92 7.30
CA ALA A 107 -2.46 15.08 6.79
C ALA A 107 -3.26 15.77 5.68
N VAL A 108 -3.85 14.96 4.80
CA VAL A 108 -4.69 15.44 3.70
C VAL A 108 -5.93 16.15 4.21
N VAL A 109 -6.68 15.56 5.15
CA VAL A 109 -7.89 16.16 5.74
C VAL A 109 -7.58 17.49 6.42
N LEU A 110 -6.46 17.58 7.14
CA LEU A 110 -6.03 18.83 7.76
C LEU A 110 -5.69 19.91 6.72
N VAL A 111 -4.95 19.55 5.67
CA VAL A 111 -4.59 20.48 4.59
C VAL A 111 -5.83 20.94 3.83
N GLU A 112 -6.79 20.05 3.56
CA GLU A 112 -8.06 20.38 2.93
C GLU A 112 -8.86 21.36 3.80
N ALA A 113 -9.00 21.08 5.09
CA ALA A 113 -9.70 21.95 6.02
C ALA A 113 -9.06 23.35 6.07
N LEU A 114 -7.74 23.43 6.11
CA LEU A 114 -7.00 24.71 6.06
C LEU A 114 -7.22 25.44 4.74
N MET A 115 -7.12 24.76 3.59
CA MET A 115 -7.34 25.37 2.28
C MET A 115 -8.78 25.84 2.09
N VAL A 116 -9.76 25.05 2.54
CA VAL A 116 -11.18 25.40 2.46
C VAL A 116 -11.45 26.63 3.31
N LYS A 117 -10.97 26.67 4.55
CA LYS A 117 -11.08 27.82 5.46
C LYS A 117 -10.44 29.08 4.84
N MET A 118 -9.23 28.97 4.30
CA MET A 118 -8.55 30.11 3.67
C MET A 118 -9.27 30.64 2.42
N ILE A 119 -9.85 29.78 1.60
CA ILE A 119 -10.47 30.21 0.34
C ILE A 119 -11.91 30.70 0.53
N ILE A 120 -12.63 30.21 1.54
CA ILE A 120 -14.03 30.58 1.80
C ILE A 120 -14.14 31.73 2.80
N GLU A 121 -13.30 31.77 3.84
CA GLU A 121 -13.48 32.69 4.98
C GLU A 121 -12.52 33.89 4.98
N MET A 122 -11.45 33.91 4.17
CA MET A 122 -10.49 35.02 4.16
C MET A 122 -10.63 35.91 2.91
N PRO A 123 -10.84 37.23 3.08
CA PRO A 123 -10.68 38.22 2.01
C PRO A 123 -9.23 38.25 1.49
N GLN A 124 -9.04 38.56 0.21
CA GLN A 124 -7.71 38.63 -0.44
C GLN A 124 -6.72 39.60 0.24
N GLU A 125 -7.20 40.56 1.04
CA GLU A 125 -6.37 41.56 1.74
C GLU A 125 -6.13 41.26 3.24
N THR A 126 -6.08 39.98 3.62
CA THR A 126 -5.83 39.62 5.02
C THR A 126 -4.32 39.65 5.33
N SER A 127 -3.91 40.39 6.38
CA SER A 127 -2.52 40.43 6.85
C SER A 127 -1.97 39.02 7.16
N LEU A 128 -0.71 38.76 6.79
CA LEU A 128 -0.02 37.47 7.03
C LEU A 128 -0.09 37.01 8.50
N MET A 129 -0.15 37.96 9.43
CA MET A 129 -0.25 37.67 10.86
C MET A 129 -1.62 37.07 11.24
N HIS A 130 -2.71 37.60 10.69
CA HIS A 130 -4.06 37.06 10.85
C HIS A 130 -4.21 35.72 10.14
N MET A 131 -3.55 35.55 8.99
CA MET A 131 -3.53 34.30 8.25
C MET A 131 -2.90 33.16 9.07
N ARG A 132 -1.72 33.40 9.65
CA ARG A 132 -1.05 32.44 10.54
C ARG A 132 -1.89 32.08 11.76
N GLN A 133 -2.50 33.07 12.40
CA GLN A 133 -3.29 32.83 13.61
C GLN A 133 -4.54 32.00 13.33
N SER A 134 -5.23 32.27 12.22
CA SER A 134 -6.39 31.48 11.80
C SER A 134 -6.01 30.06 11.37
N MET A 135 -4.85 29.87 10.72
CA MET A 135 -4.34 28.53 10.43
C MET A 135 -4.08 27.73 11.72
N LEU A 136 -3.45 28.34 12.73
CA LEU A 136 -3.18 27.67 14.01
C LEU A 136 -4.47 27.31 14.75
N MET A 137 -5.46 28.20 14.76
CA MET A 137 -6.79 27.92 15.33
C MET A 137 -7.48 26.77 14.59
N THR A 138 -7.54 26.83 13.26
CA THR A 138 -8.17 25.80 12.43
C THR A 138 -7.48 24.45 12.61
N ALA A 139 -6.15 24.43 12.70
CA ALA A 139 -5.41 23.20 12.97
C ALA A 139 -5.74 22.62 14.35
N GLY A 140 -5.90 23.46 15.37
CA GLY A 140 -6.34 23.04 16.71
C GLY A 140 -7.78 22.51 16.73
N GLU A 141 -8.69 23.14 16.00
CA GLU A 141 -10.09 22.70 15.88
C GLU A 141 -10.20 21.35 15.17
N MET A 142 -9.40 21.13 14.12
CA MET A 142 -9.40 19.91 13.33
C MET A 142 -8.66 18.75 14.01
N ALA A 143 -7.75 19.02 14.94
CA ALA A 143 -6.98 17.99 15.64
C ALA A 143 -7.88 16.99 16.39
N ARG A 144 -8.91 17.47 17.12
CA ARG A 144 -9.83 16.59 17.85
C ARG A 144 -10.60 15.63 16.93
N PRO A 145 -11.32 16.09 15.89
CA PRO A 145 -12.04 15.20 14.98
C PRO A 145 -11.13 14.19 14.29
N ILE A 146 -9.93 14.61 13.85
CA ILE A 146 -8.95 13.72 13.22
C ILE A 146 -8.50 12.62 14.19
N LEU A 147 -8.18 12.98 15.43
CA LEU A 147 -7.77 12.01 16.46
C LEU A 147 -8.90 11.03 16.80
N PHE A 148 -10.15 11.50 16.91
CA PHE A 148 -11.30 10.62 17.12
C PHE A 148 -11.46 9.60 16.00
N SER A 149 -11.34 10.03 14.74
CA SER A 149 -11.35 9.12 13.59
C SER A 149 -10.26 8.04 13.70
N LYS A 150 -9.03 8.43 14.04
CA LYS A 150 -7.91 7.48 14.21
C LYS A 150 -8.16 6.46 15.32
N VAL A 151 -8.76 6.88 16.44
CA VAL A 151 -9.07 5.96 17.54
C VAL A 151 -10.04 4.86 17.08
N PHE A 152 -11.06 5.19 16.30
CA PHE A 152 -11.99 4.18 15.76
C PHE A 152 -11.30 3.19 14.83
N ILE A 153 -10.38 3.68 13.98
CA ILE A 153 -9.61 2.82 13.09
C ILE A 153 -8.71 1.86 13.88
N ILE A 154 -8.00 2.36 14.90
CA ILE A 154 -7.17 1.53 15.80
C ILE A 154 -8.04 0.48 16.51
N LEU A 155 -9.20 0.88 17.05
CA LEU A 155 -10.15 -0.04 17.69
C LEU A 155 -10.65 -1.12 16.73
N ALA A 156 -10.88 -0.79 15.46
CA ALA A 156 -11.26 -1.76 14.43
C ALA A 156 -10.14 -2.75 14.09
N MET A 157 -8.87 -2.36 14.26
CA MET A 157 -7.72 -3.25 14.06
C MET A 157 -7.43 -4.19 15.24
N ILE A 158 -7.85 -3.84 16.47
CA ILE A 158 -7.68 -4.71 17.66
C ILE A 158 -8.14 -6.16 17.41
N PRO A 159 -9.36 -6.43 16.91
CA PRO A 159 -9.81 -7.79 16.70
C PRO A 159 -8.96 -8.56 15.69
N ILE A 160 -8.42 -7.91 14.66
CA ILE A 160 -7.53 -8.54 13.66
C ILE A 160 -6.27 -9.06 14.36
N PHE A 161 -5.62 -8.23 15.17
CA PHE A 161 -4.43 -8.62 15.93
C PHE A 161 -4.71 -9.68 17.01
N THR A 162 -5.89 -9.64 17.62
CA THR A 162 -6.29 -10.66 18.59
C THR A 162 -6.53 -12.02 17.91
N PHE A 163 -7.18 -12.06 16.74
CA PHE A 163 -7.42 -13.30 15.99
C PHE A 163 -6.13 -13.96 15.49
N GLU A 164 -5.11 -13.19 15.08
CA GLU A 164 -3.81 -13.75 14.68
C GLU A 164 -3.08 -14.43 15.85
N ARG A 165 -3.23 -13.92 17.08
CA ARG A 165 -2.61 -14.53 18.27
C ARG A 165 -3.22 -15.88 18.61
N ASP A 166 -4.53 -16.02 18.54
CA ASP A 166 -5.22 -17.28 18.86
C ASP A 166 -4.85 -18.42 17.88
N LEU A 167 -4.53 -18.10 16.62
CA LEU A 167 -4.10 -19.08 15.61
C LEU A 167 -2.64 -19.56 15.79
N ILE A 168 -1.80 -18.79 16.50
CA ILE A 168 -0.39 -19.14 16.76
C ILE A 168 -0.27 -19.96 18.06
N GLU A 169 -1.20 -19.79 19.01
CA GLU A 169 -1.19 -20.51 20.30
C GLU A 169 -1.86 -21.91 20.23
N SER A 170 -2.53 -22.25 19.12
CA SER A 170 -3.18 -23.56 18.93
C SER A 170 -2.32 -24.65 18.26
N HIS A 171 -1.03 -24.40 18.05
CA HIS A 171 -0.02 -25.35 17.56
C HIS A 171 1.26 -25.28 18.40
#